data_AF-A0A9W8EB09-F1
#
_entry.id   AF-A0A9W8EB09-F1
#
_cell.length_a   1.000
_cell.length_b   1.000
_cell.length_c   1.000
_cell.angle_alpha   90.00
_cell.angle_beta   90.00
_cell.angle_gamma   90.00
#
_symmetry.space_group_name_H-M   'P 1'
#
loop_
_entity.id
_entity.type
_entity.pdbx_description
1 polymer ?
#
loop_
_entity_poly.entity_id
_entity_poly.type
_entity_poly.pdbx_seq_one_letter_code
_entity_poly.pdbx_strand_id
1 'polypeptide(L)'
;MPASPSPLEADTTLALLRHAKQLFRRASEPSRLVGRDQEHQVIRQFLLDHAVQNQPGSLYISGQPGTGKTASLLALTMRCKAQFLQAGHPIKFIIINCMTIDHPQHFYARLATDIVGKPVAAKDALKVLEALFLDPKRKTLCLVVLDEIDSLLTRDQSVLYKLFEWPTLPHSRLTLIGIANALDLTDRFLPRLKAKQCMPQLLNFNPYQVPEIAAIIQDRLQEVYSSFALPTNTPDHSSTPAVPPTPKRRGRGQSGKTDSATDLTIDGLTAPLAGLSLKDAPPLIETPAVELCARKVAAATGDLRRALDICRQAIEAAETQHLAQIESAGASQDTPAAPVLPMKPPANSLVTIVHMLKVLQTAFGTPTVAKIHGLNFQQKLVLVTAALYLHGKRTRAALTLGKLHDAYVAQCKATTVVSPVSRLEFFDLVTTLESFGLVTIGSARTELNRKITLPVQVSELCHAVTDVPIIQQLIVPLTEESV
;
A
#
# COMPACT_ATOMS: atom_id res chain seq x y z
N MET A 1 -5.47 -9.93 38.36
CA MET A 1 -4.81 -10.70 37.29
C MET A 1 -5.87 -11.11 36.28
N PRO A 2 -5.79 -10.72 35.00
CA PRO A 2 -6.63 -11.34 33.97
C PRO A 2 -6.13 -12.78 33.74
N ALA A 3 -7.06 -13.74 33.69
CA ALA A 3 -6.71 -15.13 33.38
C ALA A 3 -6.32 -15.28 31.90
N SER A 4 -5.44 -16.25 31.61
CA SER A 4 -5.06 -16.61 30.24
C SER A 4 -6.27 -17.14 29.45
N PRO A 5 -6.42 -16.80 28.16
CA PRO A 5 -7.51 -17.31 27.32
C PRO A 5 -7.45 -18.83 27.19
N SER A 6 -8.60 -19.46 27.00
CA SER A 6 -8.68 -20.90 26.77
C SER A 6 -8.15 -21.30 25.39
N PRO A 7 -7.73 -22.57 25.17
CA PRO A 7 -7.13 -22.98 23.89
C PRO A 7 -8.00 -22.72 22.66
N LEU A 8 -9.33 -22.89 22.79
CA LEU A 8 -10.31 -22.64 21.74
C LEU A 8 -10.44 -21.13 21.39
N GLU A 9 -10.26 -20.25 22.37
CA GLU A 9 -10.28 -18.80 22.17
C GLU A 9 -8.99 -18.30 21.50
N ALA A 10 -7.85 -18.93 21.80
CA ALA A 10 -6.56 -18.62 21.16
C ALA A 10 -6.57 -18.96 19.65
N ASP A 11 -7.08 -20.14 19.27
CA ASP A 11 -7.22 -20.53 17.86
C ASP A 11 -8.17 -19.60 17.10
N THR A 12 -9.30 -19.23 17.73
CA THR A 12 -10.28 -18.28 17.14
C THR A 12 -9.66 -16.88 16.95
N THR A 13 -8.83 -16.44 17.90
CA THR A 13 -8.10 -15.16 17.84
C THR A 13 -7.07 -15.14 16.70
N LEU A 14 -6.30 -16.22 16.54
CA LEU A 14 -5.36 -16.37 15.42
C LEU A 14 -6.07 -16.43 14.07
N ALA A 15 -7.21 -17.11 13.98
CA ALA A 15 -8.03 -17.16 12.76
C ALA A 15 -8.50 -15.75 12.35
N LEU A 16 -8.99 -14.95 13.30
CA LEU A 16 -9.41 -13.57 13.07
C LEU A 16 -8.24 -12.67 12.60
N LEU A 17 -7.08 -12.75 13.26
CA LEU A 17 -5.87 -12.00 12.86
C LEU A 17 -5.40 -12.37 11.45
N ARG A 18 -5.42 -13.66 11.10
CA ARG A 18 -5.05 -14.15 9.76
C ARG A 18 -6.05 -13.69 8.70
N HIS A 19 -7.34 -13.71 8.99
CA HIS A 19 -8.38 -13.20 8.10
C HIS A 19 -8.24 -11.69 7.86
N ALA A 20 -8.01 -10.91 8.93
CA ALA A 20 -7.71 -9.48 8.83
C ALA A 20 -6.45 -9.22 7.99
N LYS A 21 -5.38 -9.99 8.17
CA LYS A 21 -4.14 -9.88 7.37
C LYS A 21 -4.38 -10.14 5.87
N GLN A 22 -5.39 -10.92 5.49
CA GLN A 22 -5.78 -11.13 4.09
C GLN A 22 -6.57 -9.93 3.53
N LEU A 23 -7.54 -9.40 4.28
CA LEU A 23 -8.36 -8.25 3.86
C LEU A 23 -7.55 -6.94 3.80
N PHE A 24 -6.55 -6.74 4.68
CA PHE A 24 -5.63 -5.59 4.63
C PHE A 24 -4.51 -5.71 3.56
N ARG A 25 -4.61 -6.64 2.61
CA ARG A 25 -3.70 -6.69 1.44
C ARG A 25 -4.05 -5.59 0.43
N ARG A 26 -3.01 -4.96 -0.15
CA ARG A 26 -3.13 -3.95 -1.23
C ARG A 26 -4.00 -4.38 -2.43
N ALA A 27 -4.12 -5.68 -2.68
CA ALA A 27 -4.87 -6.26 -3.80
C ALA A 27 -6.32 -6.64 -3.43
N SER A 28 -6.77 -6.43 -2.19
CA SER A 28 -8.18 -6.63 -1.82
C SER A 28 -9.02 -5.50 -2.38
N GLU A 29 -9.81 -5.79 -3.42
CA GLU A 29 -10.84 -4.86 -3.88
C GLU A 29 -11.87 -4.61 -2.76
N PRO A 30 -12.22 -3.36 -2.47
CA PRO A 30 -13.26 -3.06 -1.49
C PRO A 30 -14.65 -3.42 -1.99
N SER A 31 -15.44 -4.10 -1.16
CA SER A 31 -16.89 -4.22 -1.36
C SER A 31 -17.57 -2.84 -1.42
N ARG A 32 -17.07 -1.88 -0.62
CA ARG A 32 -17.47 -0.48 -0.63
C ARG A 32 -16.27 0.46 -0.63
N LEU A 33 -16.20 1.36 -1.60
CA LEU A 33 -15.35 2.55 -1.48
C LEU A 33 -15.98 3.52 -0.48
N VAL A 34 -15.20 3.92 0.52
CA VAL A 34 -15.55 4.92 1.54
C VAL A 34 -14.70 6.17 1.34
N GLY A 35 -15.33 7.34 1.52
CA GLY A 35 -14.77 8.63 1.15
C GLY A 35 -14.86 8.91 -0.35
N ARG A 36 -14.46 10.12 -0.76
CA ARG A 36 -14.53 10.63 -2.14
C ARG A 36 -15.94 10.74 -2.73
N ASP A 37 -16.97 10.91 -1.89
CA ASP A 37 -18.36 11.01 -2.35
C ASP A 37 -18.56 12.18 -3.35
N GLN A 38 -17.84 13.29 -3.19
CA GLN A 38 -17.88 14.43 -4.11
C GLN A 38 -17.27 14.08 -5.48
N GLU A 39 -16.05 13.54 -5.49
CA GLU A 39 -15.38 13.11 -6.73
C GLU A 39 -16.15 11.96 -7.42
N HIS A 40 -16.76 11.06 -6.65
CA HIS A 40 -17.63 10.01 -7.16
C HIS A 40 -18.89 10.56 -7.80
N GLN A 41 -19.50 11.59 -7.19
CA GLN A 41 -20.66 12.28 -7.78
C GLN A 41 -20.27 12.96 -9.11
N VAL A 42 -19.11 13.62 -9.18
CA VAL A 42 -18.62 14.25 -10.42
C VAL A 42 -18.36 13.22 -11.52
N ILE A 43 -17.63 12.12 -11.22
CA ILE A 43 -17.38 11.05 -12.19
C ILE A 43 -18.69 10.41 -12.64
N ARG A 44 -19.62 10.14 -11.72
CA ARG A 44 -20.92 9.57 -12.04
C ARG A 44 -21.73 10.48 -12.95
N GLN A 45 -21.79 11.77 -12.66
CA GLN A 45 -22.50 12.74 -13.48
C GLN A 45 -21.91 12.80 -14.89
N PHE A 46 -20.58 12.87 -15.02
CA PHE A 46 -19.89 12.82 -16.31
C PHE A 46 -20.20 11.53 -17.10
N LEU A 47 -20.22 10.36 -16.45
CA LEU A 47 -20.58 9.09 -17.09
C LEU A 47 -22.04 9.06 -17.56
N LEU A 48 -22.97 9.68 -16.84
CA LEU A 48 -24.36 9.79 -17.27
C LEU A 48 -24.50 10.76 -18.44
N ASP A 49 -23.95 11.97 -18.32
CA ASP A 49 -24.12 13.02 -19.32
C ASP A 49 -23.42 12.71 -20.64
N HIS A 50 -22.23 12.09 -20.62
CA HIS A 50 -21.51 11.74 -21.84
C HIS A 50 -21.84 10.33 -22.34
N ALA A 51 -21.67 9.30 -21.50
CA ALA A 51 -21.83 7.92 -21.96
C ALA A 51 -23.31 7.53 -22.16
N VAL A 52 -24.24 7.94 -21.27
CA VAL A 52 -25.68 7.59 -21.45
C VAL A 52 -26.35 8.49 -22.49
N GLN A 53 -26.14 9.81 -22.48
CA GLN A 53 -26.79 10.72 -23.45
C GLN A 53 -26.14 10.75 -24.84
N ASN A 54 -25.12 9.90 -25.11
CA ASN A 54 -24.37 9.85 -26.37
C ASN A 54 -23.75 11.21 -26.76
N GLN A 55 -23.06 11.85 -25.81
CA GLN A 55 -22.30 13.07 -26.05
C GLN A 55 -20.79 12.77 -25.97
N PRO A 56 -19.97 13.24 -26.92
CA PRO A 56 -18.52 13.15 -26.76
C PRO A 56 -18.08 14.02 -25.57
N GLY A 57 -16.94 13.69 -24.98
CA GLY A 57 -16.46 14.40 -23.80
C GLY A 57 -15.07 13.92 -23.40
N SER A 58 -14.38 14.74 -22.62
CA SER A 58 -13.11 14.36 -22.02
C SER A 58 -13.03 14.77 -20.55
N LEU A 59 -12.65 13.81 -19.70
CA LEU A 59 -12.41 13.99 -18.27
C LEU A 59 -10.94 13.68 -18.00
N TYR A 60 -10.27 14.56 -17.27
CA TYR A 60 -8.89 14.38 -16.83
C TYR A 60 -8.86 14.28 -15.30
N ILE A 61 -8.47 13.10 -14.82
CA ILE A 61 -8.36 12.79 -13.40
C ILE A 61 -6.90 12.84 -13.00
N SER A 62 -6.55 13.79 -12.13
CA SER A 62 -5.19 13.99 -11.63
C SER A 62 -5.10 13.67 -10.14
N GLY A 63 -3.90 13.47 -9.61
CA GLY A 63 -3.68 13.31 -8.17
C GLY A 63 -2.53 12.38 -7.85
N GLN A 64 -2.05 12.39 -6.61
CA GLN A 64 -0.90 11.57 -6.19
C GLN A 64 -1.17 10.06 -6.33
N PRO A 65 -0.13 9.21 -6.45
CA PRO A 65 -0.30 7.76 -6.41
C PRO A 65 -0.95 7.32 -5.10
N GLY A 66 -1.79 6.28 -5.15
CA GLY A 66 -2.46 5.74 -3.95
C GLY A 66 -3.72 6.48 -3.49
N THR A 67 -4.10 7.59 -4.14
CA THR A 67 -5.36 8.33 -3.85
C THR A 67 -6.65 7.60 -4.30
N GLY A 68 -6.56 6.46 -4.98
CA GLY A 68 -7.73 5.63 -5.33
C GLY A 68 -8.44 5.99 -6.64
N LYS A 69 -7.79 6.76 -7.54
CA LYS A 69 -8.31 7.19 -8.85
C LYS A 69 -8.89 6.01 -9.68
N THR A 70 -8.05 5.03 -10.02
CA THR A 70 -8.42 3.85 -10.82
C THR A 70 -9.54 3.03 -10.16
N ALA A 71 -9.43 2.77 -8.86
CA ALA A 71 -10.43 2.01 -8.10
C ALA A 71 -11.80 2.70 -8.10
N SER A 72 -11.83 4.03 -7.93
CA SER A 72 -13.06 4.83 -7.98
C SER A 72 -13.73 4.73 -9.34
N LEU A 73 -12.96 4.88 -10.43
CA LEU A 73 -13.51 4.82 -11.78
C LEU A 73 -14.02 3.42 -12.14
N LEU A 74 -13.29 2.37 -11.77
CA LEU A 74 -13.71 0.96 -11.97
C LEU A 74 -15.02 0.66 -11.24
N ALA A 75 -15.09 0.98 -9.94
CA ALA A 75 -16.27 0.73 -9.12
C ALA A 75 -17.50 1.51 -9.62
N LEU A 76 -17.32 2.78 -10.02
CA LEU A 76 -18.41 3.60 -10.57
C LEU A 76 -18.87 3.08 -11.94
N THR A 77 -17.96 2.63 -12.80
CA THR A 77 -18.32 2.01 -14.09
C THR A 77 -19.15 0.74 -13.86
N MET A 78 -18.74 -0.12 -12.92
CA MET A 78 -19.49 -1.33 -12.58
C MET A 78 -20.88 -1.02 -12.01
N ARG A 79 -21.00 0.01 -11.16
CA ARG A 79 -22.30 0.50 -10.65
C ARG A 79 -23.18 1.12 -11.75
N CYS A 80 -22.60 1.82 -12.71
CA CYS A 80 -23.33 2.44 -13.83
C CYS A 80 -23.68 1.45 -14.95
N LYS A 81 -23.15 0.22 -14.94
CA LYS A 81 -23.35 -0.79 -15.99
C LYS A 81 -24.83 -1.05 -16.32
N ALA A 82 -25.70 -1.09 -15.31
CA ALA A 82 -27.15 -1.23 -15.54
C ALA A 82 -27.75 -0.03 -16.31
N GLN A 83 -27.27 1.18 -16.02
CA GLN A 83 -27.68 2.41 -16.71
C GLN A 83 -27.13 2.45 -18.15
N PHE A 84 -25.93 1.89 -18.39
CA PHE A 84 -25.38 1.72 -19.73
C PHE A 84 -26.14 0.70 -20.58
N LEU A 85 -26.69 -0.37 -19.98
CA LEU A 85 -27.57 -1.31 -20.69
C LEU A 85 -28.95 -0.71 -21.02
N GLN A 86 -29.40 0.28 -20.24
CA GLN A 86 -30.65 1.01 -20.49
C GLN A 86 -30.48 2.17 -21.49
N ALA A 87 -29.25 2.52 -21.87
CA ALA A 87 -28.99 3.53 -22.88
C ALA A 87 -29.52 3.06 -24.25
N GLY A 88 -30.14 3.96 -25.02
CA GLY A 88 -30.70 3.68 -26.34
C GLY A 88 -29.68 3.41 -27.46
N HIS A 89 -28.41 3.15 -27.11
CA HIS A 89 -27.29 2.97 -28.03
C HIS A 89 -26.22 2.07 -27.40
N PRO A 90 -25.45 1.31 -28.21
CA PRO A 90 -24.44 0.41 -27.68
C PRO A 90 -23.17 1.17 -27.24
N ILE A 91 -22.80 1.01 -25.97
CA ILE A 91 -21.57 1.59 -25.39
C ILE A 91 -20.48 0.52 -25.36
N LYS A 92 -19.34 0.77 -26.00
CA LYS A 92 -18.13 -0.06 -25.86
C LYS A 92 -17.18 0.57 -24.84
N PHE A 93 -17.01 -0.11 -23.70
CA PHE A 93 -16.11 0.28 -22.62
C PHE A 93 -14.74 -0.40 -22.76
N ILE A 94 -13.66 0.36 -22.64
CA ILE A 94 -12.27 -0.10 -22.77
C ILE A 94 -11.41 0.60 -21.72
N ILE A 95 -10.50 -0.17 -21.10
CA ILE A 95 -9.48 0.35 -20.19
C ILE A 95 -8.11 -0.06 -20.72
N ILE A 96 -7.18 0.88 -20.81
CA ILE A 96 -5.79 0.65 -21.19
C ILE A 96 -4.90 1.27 -20.12
N ASN A 97 -4.07 0.43 -19.47
CA ASN A 97 -2.96 0.93 -18.67
C ASN A 97 -1.82 1.32 -19.62
N CYS A 98 -1.49 2.60 -19.67
CA CYS A 98 -0.52 3.14 -20.60
C CYS A 98 0.93 2.83 -20.20
N MET A 99 1.20 2.38 -18.97
CA MET A 99 2.52 1.84 -18.61
C MET A 99 2.87 0.54 -19.35
N THR A 100 1.90 -0.22 -19.86
CA THR A 100 2.16 -1.50 -20.56
C THR A 100 2.53 -1.30 -22.05
N ILE A 101 2.94 -0.10 -22.46
CA ILE A 101 3.12 0.29 -23.86
C ILE A 101 4.53 0.83 -24.04
N ASP A 102 5.39 0.04 -24.68
CA ASP A 102 6.82 0.35 -24.82
C ASP A 102 7.11 1.62 -25.63
N HIS A 103 6.23 1.96 -26.59
CA HIS A 103 6.38 3.15 -27.42
C HIS A 103 5.03 3.82 -27.70
N PRO A 104 4.90 5.15 -27.53
CA PRO A 104 3.62 5.87 -27.70
C PRO A 104 2.99 5.77 -29.10
N GLN A 105 3.71 5.37 -30.14
CA GLN A 105 3.09 5.08 -31.45
C GLN A 105 2.34 3.73 -31.48
N HIS A 106 2.75 2.75 -30.67
CA HIS A 106 2.04 1.46 -30.54
C HIS A 106 0.73 1.59 -29.75
N PHE A 107 0.55 2.67 -28.99
CA PHE A 107 -0.71 3.00 -28.32
C PHE A 107 -1.92 2.94 -29.27
N TYR A 108 -1.82 3.56 -30.45
CA TYR A 108 -2.92 3.54 -31.42
C TYR A 108 -3.25 2.13 -31.92
N ALA A 109 -2.22 1.32 -32.18
CA ALA A 109 -2.40 -0.07 -32.59
C ALA A 109 -3.10 -0.89 -31.49
N ARG A 110 -2.72 -0.68 -30.23
CA ARG A 110 -3.35 -1.34 -29.08
C ARG A 110 -4.80 -0.90 -28.91
N LEU A 111 -5.08 0.40 -28.89
CA LEU A 111 -6.43 0.95 -28.78
C LEU A 111 -7.34 0.47 -29.93
N ALA A 112 -6.84 0.48 -31.17
CA ALA A 112 -7.59 -0.04 -32.32
C ALA A 112 -7.87 -1.55 -32.18
N THR A 113 -6.89 -2.32 -31.72
CA THR A 113 -7.02 -3.77 -31.48
C THR A 113 -8.09 -4.06 -30.40
N ASP A 114 -8.09 -3.31 -29.30
CA ASP A 114 -9.06 -3.49 -28.22
C ASP A 114 -10.48 -3.03 -28.64
N ILE A 115 -10.61 -2.01 -29.52
CA ILE A 115 -11.91 -1.58 -30.09
C ILE A 115 -12.44 -2.57 -31.15
N VAL A 116 -11.59 -3.14 -32.01
CA VAL A 116 -12.01 -4.01 -33.12
C VAL A 116 -12.08 -5.49 -32.72
N GLY A 117 -11.28 -5.93 -31.75
CA GLY A 117 -11.11 -7.34 -31.38
C GLY A 117 -10.21 -8.13 -32.34
N LYS A 118 -9.42 -7.45 -33.18
CA LYS A 118 -8.47 -8.03 -34.14
C LYS A 118 -7.19 -7.19 -34.17
N PRO A 119 -6.00 -7.79 -34.36
CA PRO A 119 -4.75 -7.05 -34.40
C PRO A 119 -4.72 -6.07 -35.58
N VAL A 120 -4.44 -4.79 -35.30
CA VAL A 120 -4.35 -3.72 -36.30
C VAL A 120 -2.90 -3.25 -36.42
N ALA A 121 -2.40 -3.12 -37.65
CA ALA A 121 -1.06 -2.60 -37.91
C ALA A 121 -0.94 -1.12 -37.51
N ALA A 122 0.18 -0.73 -36.90
CA ALA A 122 0.36 0.64 -36.37
C ALA A 122 0.24 1.76 -37.42
N LYS A 123 0.55 1.46 -38.69
CA LYS A 123 0.39 2.42 -39.82
C LYS A 123 -1.08 2.74 -40.13
N ASP A 124 -1.96 1.76 -39.98
CA ASP A 124 -3.38 1.88 -40.32
C ASP A 124 -4.24 2.21 -39.11
N ALA A 125 -3.73 1.95 -37.90
CA ALA A 125 -4.43 2.15 -36.64
C ALA A 125 -5.05 3.54 -36.48
N LEU A 126 -4.36 4.61 -36.90
CA LEU A 126 -4.90 5.98 -36.85
C LEU A 126 -6.15 6.15 -37.74
N LYS A 127 -6.09 5.68 -39.00
CA LYS A 127 -7.22 5.75 -39.95
C LYS A 127 -8.40 4.92 -39.47
N VAL A 128 -8.10 3.74 -38.90
CA VAL A 128 -9.10 2.85 -38.30
C VAL A 128 -9.77 3.55 -37.10
N LEU A 129 -9.01 4.17 -36.19
CA LEU A 129 -9.57 4.91 -35.05
C LEU A 129 -10.43 6.11 -35.48
N GLU A 130 -9.97 6.89 -36.45
CA GLU A 130 -10.74 8.01 -37.01
C GLU A 130 -12.07 7.53 -37.61
N ALA A 131 -12.07 6.45 -38.39
CA ALA A 131 -13.30 5.84 -38.90
C ALA A 131 -14.20 5.26 -37.79
N LEU A 132 -13.62 4.75 -36.70
CA LEU A 132 -14.37 4.18 -35.57
C LEU A 132 -15.03 5.26 -34.69
N PHE A 133 -14.44 6.46 -34.59
CA PHE A 133 -14.91 7.54 -33.72
C PHE A 133 -15.72 8.63 -34.44
N LEU A 134 -15.42 8.91 -35.72
CA LEU A 134 -15.96 10.05 -36.47
C LEU A 134 -16.99 9.68 -37.55
N ASP A 135 -17.20 8.40 -37.87
CA ASP A 135 -18.20 8.00 -38.87
C ASP A 135 -19.63 8.25 -38.33
N PRO A 136 -20.40 9.19 -38.91
CA PRO A 136 -21.75 9.51 -38.44
C PRO A 136 -22.74 8.35 -38.59
N LYS A 137 -22.46 7.36 -39.46
CA LYS A 137 -23.30 6.16 -39.65
C LYS A 137 -23.25 5.21 -38.46
N ARG A 138 -22.12 5.20 -37.72
CA ARG A 138 -21.92 4.31 -36.59
C ARG A 138 -22.75 4.81 -35.41
N LYS A 139 -23.45 3.92 -34.70
CA LYS A 139 -24.26 4.27 -33.51
C LYS A 139 -23.57 3.98 -32.17
N THR A 140 -22.41 3.34 -32.20
CA THR A 140 -21.68 2.89 -30.99
C THR A 140 -20.87 4.02 -30.37
N LEU A 141 -21.10 4.32 -29.09
CA LEU A 141 -20.24 5.19 -28.30
C LEU A 141 -19.05 4.40 -27.76
N CYS A 142 -17.86 4.98 -27.81
CA CYS A 142 -16.64 4.39 -27.24
C CYS A 142 -16.26 5.15 -25.96
N LEU A 143 -16.36 4.49 -24.81
CA LEU A 143 -15.89 5.00 -23.52
C LEU A 143 -14.50 4.41 -23.26
N VAL A 144 -13.47 5.25 -23.40
CA VAL A 144 -12.06 4.85 -23.32
C VAL A 144 -11.44 5.44 -22.05
N VAL A 145 -10.96 4.56 -21.18
CA VAL A 145 -10.20 4.91 -19.97
C VAL A 145 -8.72 4.65 -20.22
N LEU A 146 -7.90 5.68 -20.04
CA LEU A 146 -6.44 5.61 -20.13
C LEU A 146 -5.87 5.81 -18.72
N ASP A 147 -5.40 4.72 -18.11
CA ASP A 147 -4.72 4.78 -16.82
C ASP A 147 -3.21 5.02 -17.01
N GLU A 148 -2.60 5.77 -16.08
CA GLU A 148 -1.21 6.25 -16.15
C GLU A 148 -0.85 6.89 -17.51
N ILE A 149 -1.73 7.78 -18.00
CA ILE A 149 -1.61 8.49 -19.29
C ILE A 149 -0.33 9.36 -19.38
N ASP A 150 0.31 9.64 -18.24
CA ASP A 150 1.59 10.32 -18.14
C ASP A 150 2.76 9.52 -18.74
N SER A 151 2.65 8.19 -18.89
CA SER A 151 3.62 7.39 -19.65
C SER A 151 3.69 7.73 -21.14
N LEU A 152 2.60 8.27 -21.72
CA LEU A 152 2.52 8.66 -23.14
C LEU A 152 3.12 10.05 -23.41
N LEU A 153 3.68 10.71 -22.39
CA LEU A 153 4.22 12.07 -22.51
C LEU A 153 5.59 12.09 -23.22
N THR A 154 5.55 12.23 -24.54
CA THR A 154 6.75 12.48 -25.36
C THR A 154 7.11 13.96 -25.44
N ARG A 155 8.31 14.28 -25.95
CA ARG A 155 8.77 15.68 -26.17
C ARG A 155 7.87 16.45 -27.14
N ASP A 156 7.34 15.78 -28.15
CA ASP A 156 6.44 16.33 -29.17
C ASP A 156 4.96 16.32 -28.73
N GLN A 157 4.60 15.52 -27.71
CA GLN A 157 3.26 15.43 -27.12
C GLN A 157 2.13 15.09 -28.11
N SER A 158 2.45 14.66 -29.33
CA SER A 158 1.50 14.54 -30.45
C SER A 158 0.36 13.57 -30.18
N VAL A 159 0.66 12.46 -29.49
CA VAL A 159 -0.32 11.43 -29.12
C VAL A 159 -1.39 11.99 -28.19
N LEU A 160 -0.98 12.72 -27.15
CA LEU A 160 -1.90 13.31 -26.18
C LEU A 160 -2.76 14.40 -26.83
N TYR A 161 -2.19 15.27 -27.68
CA TYR A 161 -3.01 16.29 -28.36
C TYR A 161 -4.12 15.67 -29.20
N LYS A 162 -3.80 14.64 -30.00
CA LYS A 162 -4.76 13.99 -30.87
C LYS A 162 -5.86 13.26 -30.08
N LEU A 163 -5.51 12.68 -28.93
CA LEU A 163 -6.45 12.04 -28.02
C LEU A 163 -7.51 13.00 -27.46
N PHE A 164 -7.11 14.20 -27.01
CA PHE A 164 -8.05 15.22 -26.50
C PHE A 164 -8.74 16.04 -27.61
N GLU A 165 -8.18 16.05 -28.82
CA GLU A 165 -8.81 16.62 -30.01
C GLU A 165 -10.00 15.76 -30.48
N TRP A 166 -9.88 14.43 -30.48
CA TRP A 166 -10.94 13.53 -30.99
C TRP A 166 -12.34 13.74 -30.36
N PRO A 167 -12.54 13.91 -29.04
CA PRO A 167 -13.85 14.24 -28.46
C PRO A 167 -14.38 15.62 -28.86
N THR A 168 -13.52 16.54 -29.32
CA THR A 168 -13.91 17.90 -29.74
C THR A 168 -14.38 17.94 -31.20
N LEU A 169 -14.05 16.93 -32.01
CA LEU A 169 -14.40 16.89 -33.43
C LEU A 169 -15.90 16.65 -33.67
N PRO A 170 -16.47 17.23 -34.75
CA PRO A 170 -17.88 17.03 -35.10
C PRO A 170 -18.18 15.56 -35.38
N HIS A 171 -19.37 15.11 -34.97
CA HIS A 171 -19.84 13.71 -35.04
C HIS A 171 -19.02 12.70 -34.22
N SER A 172 -18.08 13.15 -33.39
CA SER A 172 -17.33 12.26 -32.50
C SER A 172 -18.23 11.50 -31.54
N ARG A 173 -17.95 10.20 -31.37
CA ARG A 173 -18.58 9.31 -30.39
C ARG A 173 -17.57 8.76 -29.38
N LEU A 174 -16.54 9.54 -29.08
CA LEU A 174 -15.53 9.22 -28.09
C LEU A 174 -15.78 9.96 -26.77
N THR A 175 -15.94 9.20 -25.69
CA THR A 175 -15.83 9.71 -24.32
C THR A 175 -14.49 9.23 -23.76
N LEU A 176 -13.58 10.17 -23.48
CA LEU A 176 -12.22 9.89 -23.01
C LEU A 176 -12.11 10.19 -21.51
N ILE A 177 -11.52 9.27 -20.74
CA ILE A 177 -11.14 9.50 -19.35
C ILE A 177 -9.66 9.21 -19.19
N GLY A 178 -8.84 10.25 -18.96
CA GLY A 178 -7.41 10.10 -18.70
C GLY A 178 -7.12 10.17 -17.20
N ILE A 179 -6.35 9.23 -16.66
CA ILE A 179 -5.86 9.24 -15.28
C ILE A 179 -4.34 9.48 -15.30
N ALA A 180 -3.85 10.42 -14.50
CA ALA A 180 -2.42 10.72 -14.35
C ALA A 180 -2.00 10.83 -12.88
N ASN A 181 -0.70 10.65 -12.62
CA ASN A 181 -0.12 10.85 -11.30
C ASN A 181 0.45 12.27 -11.09
N ALA A 182 0.93 12.91 -12.16
CA ALA A 182 1.50 14.26 -12.09
C ALA A 182 0.44 15.37 -12.18
N LEU A 183 0.36 16.23 -11.16
CA LEU A 183 -0.38 17.51 -11.23
C LEU A 183 0.28 18.47 -12.23
N ASP A 184 1.62 18.53 -12.28
CA ASP A 184 2.40 19.39 -13.19
C ASP A 184 2.08 19.18 -14.69
N LEU A 185 1.54 18.01 -15.04
CA LEU A 185 1.07 17.73 -16.40
C LEU A 185 -0.11 18.65 -16.74
N THR A 186 -0.97 18.96 -15.77
CA THR A 186 -2.07 19.91 -15.96
C THR A 186 -1.54 21.30 -16.31
N ASP A 187 -0.58 21.83 -15.56
CA ASP A 187 -0.08 23.20 -15.71
C ASP A 187 0.73 23.45 -16.99
N ARG A 188 1.31 22.41 -17.61
CA ARG A 188 2.07 22.56 -18.87
C ARG A 188 1.29 22.14 -20.12
N PHE A 189 0.40 21.16 -20.00
CA PHE A 189 -0.30 20.59 -21.16
C PHE A 189 -1.73 21.14 -21.32
N LEU A 190 -2.50 21.32 -20.23
CA LEU A 190 -3.87 21.84 -20.35
C LEU A 190 -3.94 23.29 -20.86
N PRO A 191 -3.03 24.24 -20.56
CA PRO A 191 -3.06 25.56 -21.17
C PRO A 191 -2.94 25.53 -22.70
N ARG A 192 -2.17 24.56 -23.24
CA ARG A 192 -2.02 24.38 -24.70
C ARG A 192 -3.26 23.76 -25.34
N LEU A 193 -3.96 22.87 -24.62
CA LEU A 193 -5.29 22.38 -25.03
C LEU A 193 -6.37 23.45 -24.93
N LYS A 194 -6.34 24.29 -23.88
CA LYS A 194 -7.26 25.42 -23.68
C LYS A 194 -7.12 26.45 -24.80
N ALA A 195 -5.90 26.72 -25.26
CA ALA A 195 -5.65 27.55 -26.44
C ALA A 195 -6.23 26.98 -27.75
N LYS A 196 -6.46 25.66 -27.82
CA LYS A 196 -7.14 24.97 -28.94
C LYS A 196 -8.63 24.71 -28.71
N GLN A 197 -9.21 25.21 -27.62
CA GLN A 197 -10.60 24.93 -27.18
C GLN A 197 -10.90 23.45 -26.82
N CYS A 198 -9.89 22.57 -26.77
CA CYS A 198 -10.02 21.15 -26.45
C CYS A 198 -9.81 20.86 -24.95
N MET A 199 -10.39 21.67 -24.05
CA MET A 199 -10.12 21.53 -22.62
C MET A 199 -10.99 20.42 -21.97
N PRO A 200 -10.40 19.36 -21.38
CA PRO A 200 -11.15 18.37 -20.62
C PRO A 200 -11.70 18.96 -19.33
N GLN A 201 -12.79 18.37 -18.81
CA GLN A 201 -13.18 18.58 -17.42
C GLN A 201 -12.06 18.09 -16.50
N LEU A 202 -11.65 18.91 -15.54
CA LEU A 202 -10.58 18.58 -14.60
C LEU A 202 -11.16 18.08 -13.27
N LEU A 203 -10.62 16.96 -12.76
CA LEU A 203 -10.95 16.42 -11.45
C LEU A 203 -9.67 16.06 -10.70
N ASN A 204 -9.46 16.65 -9.51
CA ASN A 204 -8.24 16.48 -8.73
C ASN A 204 -8.48 15.62 -7.49
N PHE A 205 -7.80 14.47 -7.41
CA PHE A 205 -7.75 13.62 -6.22
C PHE A 205 -6.62 14.08 -5.31
N ASN A 206 -6.98 14.92 -4.33
CA ASN A 206 -6.05 15.38 -3.29
C ASN A 206 -5.57 14.20 -2.41
N PRO A 207 -4.43 14.29 -1.70
CA PRO A 207 -4.02 13.30 -0.71
C PRO A 207 -5.09 13.09 0.38
N TYR A 208 -5.21 11.87 0.91
CA TYR A 208 -6.23 11.57 1.93
C TYR A 208 -5.94 12.28 3.25
N GLN A 209 -6.99 12.85 3.84
CA GLN A 209 -6.97 13.52 5.13
C GLN A 209 -7.14 12.52 6.28
N VAL A 210 -6.71 12.89 7.49
CA VAL A 210 -6.83 12.09 8.71
C VAL A 210 -8.21 11.43 8.91
N PRO A 211 -9.35 12.16 8.85
CA PRO A 211 -10.66 11.52 9.03
C PRO A 211 -11.01 10.54 7.92
N GLU A 212 -10.57 10.77 6.68
CA GLU A 212 -10.83 9.86 5.55
C GLU A 212 -10.05 8.55 5.72
N ILE A 213 -8.75 8.62 6.04
CA ILE A 213 -7.93 7.44 6.29
C ILE A 213 -8.48 6.63 7.47
N ALA A 214 -8.87 7.30 8.56
CA ALA A 214 -9.46 6.65 9.72
C ALA A 214 -10.79 5.95 9.38
N ALA A 215 -11.69 6.62 8.65
CA ALA A 215 -12.96 6.05 8.22
C ALA A 215 -12.77 4.82 7.30
N ILE A 216 -11.82 4.87 6.36
CA ILE A 216 -11.53 3.74 5.46
C ILE A 216 -10.95 2.55 6.24
N ILE A 217 -10.04 2.79 7.20
CA ILE A 217 -9.53 1.71 8.06
C ILE A 217 -10.67 1.10 8.90
N GLN A 218 -11.55 1.92 9.46
CA GLN A 218 -12.69 1.44 10.26
C GLN A 218 -13.70 0.62 9.44
N ASP A 219 -14.04 1.05 8.22
CA ASP A 219 -14.90 0.29 7.30
C ASP A 219 -14.29 -1.08 6.96
N ARG A 220 -12.97 -1.13 6.68
CA ARG A 220 -12.26 -2.40 6.48
C ARG A 220 -12.24 -3.29 7.72
N LEU A 221 -12.14 -2.72 8.92
CA LEU A 221 -12.27 -3.51 10.17
C LEU A 221 -13.69 -4.08 10.32
N GLN A 222 -14.73 -3.31 10.00
CA GLN A 222 -16.12 -3.80 10.00
C GLN A 222 -16.34 -4.90 8.95
N GLU A 223 -15.70 -4.80 7.78
CA GLU A 223 -15.72 -5.84 6.74
C GLU A 223 -15.15 -7.17 7.27
N VAL A 224 -14.02 -7.15 7.99
CA VAL A 224 -13.43 -8.33 8.67
C VAL A 224 -14.44 -8.97 9.62
N TYR A 225 -15.09 -8.18 10.48
CA TYR A 225 -16.09 -8.68 11.43
C TYR A 225 -17.30 -9.31 10.74
N SER A 226 -17.87 -8.63 9.74
CA SER A 226 -19.03 -9.14 8.99
C SER A 226 -18.72 -10.42 8.22
N SER A 227 -17.51 -10.54 7.68
CA SER A 227 -17.05 -11.73 6.93
C SER A 227 -16.80 -12.92 7.86
N PHE A 228 -16.33 -12.67 9.09
CA PHE A 228 -16.14 -13.70 10.12
C PHE A 228 -17.46 -14.16 10.78
N ALA A 229 -18.55 -13.41 10.61
CA ALA A 229 -19.83 -13.64 11.30
C ALA A 229 -20.81 -14.60 10.59
N LEU A 230 -20.62 -14.87 9.30
CA LEU A 230 -21.51 -15.71 8.49
C LEU A 230 -20.96 -17.15 8.45
N PRO A 231 -21.77 -18.19 8.73
CA PRO A 231 -23.02 -18.39 8.00
C PRO A 231 -24.24 -18.81 8.86
N THR A 232 -25.35 -18.08 8.73
CA THR A 232 -26.67 -18.52 9.20
C THR A 232 -27.67 -18.59 8.04
N ASN A 233 -27.76 -19.75 7.39
CA ASN A 233 -28.87 -20.10 6.52
C ASN A 233 -29.53 -21.39 7.04
N THR A 234 -30.42 -21.24 8.02
CA THR A 234 -31.41 -22.25 8.40
C THR A 234 -32.79 -21.70 8.06
N PRO A 235 -33.53 -22.28 7.10
CA PRO A 235 -34.88 -21.82 6.80
C PRO A 235 -35.84 -22.18 7.96
N ASP A 236 -36.54 -21.19 8.48
CA ASP A 236 -37.56 -21.35 9.52
C ASP A 236 -38.76 -22.15 9.01
N HIS A 237 -39.06 -23.28 9.64
CA HIS A 237 -40.40 -23.91 9.60
C HIS A 237 -40.76 -24.54 10.95
N SER A 238 -41.51 -23.80 11.75
CA SER A 238 -42.11 -24.27 13.01
C SER A 238 -43.60 -24.61 12.84
N SER A 239 -43.92 -25.87 12.52
CA SER A 239 -45.25 -26.44 12.76
C SER A 239 -45.26 -27.97 12.73
N THR A 240 -45.38 -28.59 13.90
CA THR A 240 -45.88 -29.97 14.10
C THR A 240 -47.41 -30.01 13.90
N PRO A 241 -48.13 -31.18 13.80
CA PRO A 241 -47.79 -32.48 14.42
C PRO A 241 -48.13 -33.79 13.64
N ALA A 242 -47.78 -34.91 14.32
CA ALA A 242 -48.49 -36.21 14.38
C ALA A 242 -48.10 -37.43 13.47
N VAL A 243 -47.40 -38.38 14.12
CA VAL A 243 -47.64 -39.85 14.18
C VAL A 243 -47.35 -40.74 12.93
N PRO A 244 -46.83 -42.00 13.08
CA PRO A 244 -46.22 -42.81 12.00
C PRO A 244 -47.01 -44.14 11.74
N PRO A 245 -46.44 -45.28 11.26
CA PRO A 245 -45.26 -45.60 10.43
C PRO A 245 -45.60 -46.47 9.17
N THR A 246 -44.63 -46.86 8.32
CA THR A 246 -44.43 -48.22 7.71
C THR A 246 -43.31 -48.25 6.61
N PRO A 247 -42.76 -49.42 6.19
CA PRO A 247 -41.36 -49.48 5.70
C PRO A 247 -41.06 -50.25 4.36
N LYS A 248 -39.77 -50.24 3.98
CA LYS A 248 -39.01 -51.21 3.12
C LYS A 248 -39.26 -51.29 1.59
N ARG A 249 -38.21 -50.96 0.81
CA ARG A 249 -37.52 -51.79 -0.24
C ARG A 249 -36.40 -50.94 -0.90
N ARG A 250 -35.10 -51.26 -0.94
CA ARG A 250 -34.28 -52.40 -1.46
C ARG A 250 -34.19 -52.55 -3.00
N GLY A 251 -32.96 -52.31 -3.52
CA GLY A 251 -32.47 -52.55 -4.90
C GLY A 251 -31.58 -51.37 -5.35
N ARG A 252 -30.25 -51.40 -5.53
CA ARG A 252 -29.18 -52.38 -5.89
C ARG A 252 -28.83 -52.40 -7.39
N GLY A 253 -27.61 -51.96 -7.72
CA GLY A 253 -26.95 -51.97 -9.06
C GLY A 253 -26.36 -50.58 -9.38
N GLN A 254 -25.05 -50.31 -9.35
CA GLN A 254 -23.93 -50.77 -10.22
C GLN A 254 -24.08 -50.33 -11.69
N SER A 255 -23.04 -49.87 -12.43
CA SER A 255 -21.67 -49.41 -12.08
C SER A 255 -20.92 -48.92 -13.35
N GLY A 256 -19.98 -47.96 -13.22
CA GLY A 256 -18.98 -47.58 -14.25
C GLY A 256 -18.57 -46.10 -14.12
N LYS A 257 -17.35 -45.67 -13.68
CA LYS A 257 -15.97 -45.87 -14.21
C LYS A 257 -15.86 -45.42 -15.68
N THR A 258 -14.89 -44.63 -16.15
CA THR A 258 -13.59 -44.10 -15.61
C THR A 258 -13.38 -42.63 -16.05
N ASP A 259 -12.36 -41.83 -15.69
CA ASP A 259 -11.50 -41.58 -14.48
C ASP A 259 -10.72 -40.23 -14.75
N SER A 260 -9.69 -39.87 -13.95
CA SER A 260 -8.77 -38.69 -14.06
C SER A 260 -9.29 -37.32 -13.55
N ALA A 261 -8.54 -36.51 -12.78
CA ALA A 261 -7.27 -36.75 -12.07
C ALA A 261 -7.05 -35.74 -10.90
N THR A 262 -6.09 -36.08 -10.02
CA THR A 262 -5.44 -35.22 -9.00
C THR A 262 -6.30 -34.61 -7.89
N ASP A 263 -6.58 -35.44 -6.88
CA ASP A 263 -6.62 -35.00 -5.48
C ASP A 263 -5.26 -34.38 -5.08
N LEU A 264 -5.33 -33.26 -4.35
CA LEU A 264 -4.34 -32.88 -3.35
C LEU A 264 -5.10 -32.38 -2.12
N THR A 265 -5.38 -33.31 -1.21
CA THR A 265 -6.03 -33.05 0.06
C THR A 265 -5.16 -32.18 0.97
N ILE A 266 -5.75 -31.11 1.50
CA ILE A 266 -5.33 -30.49 2.78
C ILE A 266 -6.59 -30.43 3.65
N ASP A 267 -6.93 -31.58 4.25
CA ASP A 267 -7.87 -31.62 5.37
C ASP A 267 -7.15 -31.14 6.63
N GLY A 268 -7.75 -30.17 7.33
CA GLY A 268 -7.25 -29.70 8.62
C GLY A 268 -7.62 -28.25 8.89
N LEU A 269 -8.61 -28.06 9.79
CA LEU A 269 -9.19 -26.80 10.31
C LEU A 269 -10.52 -26.35 9.67
N THR A 270 -11.59 -27.09 9.97
CA THR A 270 -12.97 -26.56 9.88
C THR A 270 -13.85 -27.14 10.99
N ALA A 271 -13.84 -26.49 12.16
CA ALA A 271 -14.86 -26.62 13.18
C ALA A 271 -15.63 -25.30 13.26
N PRO A 272 -16.95 -25.26 12.97
CA PRO A 272 -17.71 -24.01 12.97
C PRO A 272 -18.09 -23.62 14.40
N LEU A 273 -17.37 -22.67 14.98
CA LEU A 273 -17.69 -22.06 16.28
C LEU A 273 -18.82 -21.04 16.10
N ALA A 274 -20.05 -21.45 16.44
CA ALA A 274 -21.22 -20.59 16.40
C ALA A 274 -21.34 -19.73 17.69
N GLY A 275 -21.78 -18.48 17.53
CA GLY A 275 -22.37 -17.70 18.63
C GLY A 275 -21.47 -16.64 19.28
N LEU A 276 -21.09 -15.60 18.53
CA LEU A 276 -20.67 -14.32 19.10
C LEU A 276 -21.56 -13.20 18.57
N SER A 277 -22.27 -12.49 19.47
CA SER A 277 -23.03 -11.29 19.13
C SER A 277 -22.06 -10.14 18.89
N LEU A 278 -21.92 -9.72 17.62
CA LEU A 278 -20.90 -8.74 17.19
C LEU A 278 -21.09 -7.30 17.69
N LYS A 279 -22.06 -7.04 18.58
CA LYS A 279 -22.21 -5.73 19.22
C LYS A 279 -21.29 -5.51 20.43
N ASP A 280 -20.75 -6.58 21.01
CA ASP A 280 -19.96 -6.54 22.25
C ASP A 280 -18.52 -7.07 22.08
N ALA A 281 -18.08 -7.34 20.85
CA ALA A 281 -16.72 -7.82 20.57
C ALA A 281 -15.68 -6.68 20.71
N PRO A 282 -14.50 -6.92 21.32
CA PRO A 282 -13.45 -5.91 21.44
C PRO A 282 -12.93 -5.52 20.04
N PRO A 283 -12.62 -4.23 19.79
CA PRO A 283 -12.15 -3.80 18.48
C PRO A 283 -10.74 -4.36 18.18
N LEU A 284 -10.57 -4.91 16.99
CA LEU A 284 -9.37 -5.63 16.54
C LEU A 284 -8.13 -4.73 16.60
N ILE A 285 -8.29 -3.47 16.20
CA ILE A 285 -7.31 -2.39 16.36
C ILE A 285 -7.95 -1.31 17.24
N GLU A 286 -7.22 -0.84 18.25
CA GLU A 286 -7.65 0.28 19.09
C GLU A 286 -7.93 1.54 18.27
N THR A 287 -9.04 2.24 18.54
CA THR A 287 -9.37 3.50 17.83
C THR A 287 -8.25 4.55 17.92
N PRO A 288 -7.59 4.78 19.08
CA PRO A 288 -6.41 5.64 19.16
C PRO A 288 -5.25 5.21 18.24
N ALA A 289 -5.05 3.90 18.03
CA ALA A 289 -4.01 3.39 17.14
C ALA A 289 -4.35 3.65 15.66
N VAL A 290 -5.63 3.52 15.28
CA VAL A 290 -6.12 3.90 13.94
C VAL A 290 -5.92 5.40 13.70
N GLU A 291 -6.31 6.27 14.64
CA GLU A 291 -6.08 7.71 14.51
C GLU A 291 -4.59 8.08 14.44
N LEU A 292 -3.73 7.39 15.19
CA LEU A 292 -2.29 7.64 15.19
C LEU A 292 -1.67 7.27 13.84
N CYS A 293 -2.06 6.12 13.27
CA CYS A 293 -1.72 5.75 11.90
C CYS A 293 -2.21 6.79 10.89
N ALA A 294 -3.50 7.17 10.95
CA ALA A 294 -4.11 8.13 10.04
C ALA A 294 -3.41 9.51 10.11
N ARG A 295 -3.12 10.02 11.31
CA ARG A 295 -2.36 11.27 11.52
C ARG A 295 -0.97 11.19 10.90
N LYS A 296 -0.22 10.12 11.14
CA LYS A 296 1.16 9.99 10.64
C LYS A 296 1.21 9.82 9.12
N VAL A 297 0.29 9.05 8.53
CA VAL A 297 0.23 8.84 7.07
C VAL A 297 -0.22 10.10 6.34
N ALA A 298 -1.30 10.77 6.80
CA ALA A 298 -1.79 12.00 6.18
C ALA A 298 -0.74 13.12 6.19
N ALA A 299 0.01 13.26 7.29
CA ALA A 299 1.08 14.25 7.41
C ALA A 299 2.31 13.94 6.54
N ALA A 300 2.55 12.67 6.16
CA ALA A 300 3.72 12.25 5.40
C ALA A 300 3.47 12.15 3.89
N THR A 301 2.35 11.54 3.47
CA THR A 301 2.04 11.29 2.05
C THR A 301 0.55 11.34 1.70
N GLY A 302 -0.35 11.02 2.63
CA GLY A 302 -1.77 10.81 2.34
C GLY A 302 -2.05 9.63 1.38
N ASP A 303 -1.11 8.69 1.24
CA ASP A 303 -1.26 7.46 0.44
C ASP A 303 -1.96 6.36 1.27
N LEU A 304 -3.16 5.98 0.83
CA LEU A 304 -3.96 4.92 1.49
C LEU A 304 -3.27 3.55 1.46
N ARG A 305 -2.49 3.24 0.40
CA ARG A 305 -1.76 1.96 0.29
C ARG A 305 -0.81 1.80 1.48
N ARG A 306 -0.08 2.87 1.83
CA ARG A 306 0.81 2.90 3.00
C ARG A 306 0.07 2.71 4.31
N ALA A 307 -1.08 3.37 4.50
CA ALA A 307 -1.89 3.20 5.70
C ALA A 307 -2.34 1.74 5.90
N LEU A 308 -2.81 1.09 4.83
CA LEU A 308 -3.22 -0.32 4.86
C LEU A 308 -2.04 -1.26 5.13
N ASP A 309 -0.87 -1.02 4.53
CA ASP A 309 0.36 -1.81 4.80
C ASP A 309 0.80 -1.73 6.27
N ILE A 310 0.72 -0.53 6.86
CA ILE A 310 1.06 -0.30 8.27
C ILE A 310 0.09 -1.05 9.18
N CYS A 311 -1.22 -0.98 8.92
CA CYS A 311 -2.21 -1.76 9.66
C CYS A 311 -1.95 -3.27 9.51
N ARG A 312 -1.63 -3.74 8.31
CA ARG A 312 -1.27 -5.15 8.04
C ARG A 312 -0.04 -5.60 8.83
N GLN A 313 1.00 -4.76 8.90
CA GLN A 313 2.21 -5.04 9.67
C GLN A 313 1.96 -5.01 11.19
N ALA A 314 1.07 -4.14 11.68
CA ALA A 314 0.68 -4.10 13.09
C ALA A 314 -0.13 -5.36 13.49
N ILE A 315 -1.02 -5.84 12.61
CA ILE A 315 -1.71 -7.14 12.77
C ILE A 315 -0.70 -8.30 12.81
N GLU A 316 0.29 -8.29 11.92
CA GLU A 316 1.35 -9.31 11.86
C GLU A 316 2.26 -9.31 13.10
N ALA A 317 2.55 -8.14 13.67
CA ALA A 317 3.26 -8.01 14.94
C ALA A 317 2.44 -8.58 16.12
N ALA A 318 1.13 -8.34 16.15
CA ALA A 318 0.23 -8.89 17.16
C ALA A 318 0.06 -10.42 17.02
N GLU A 319 -0.06 -10.95 15.79
CA GLU A 319 -0.05 -12.41 15.52
C GLU A 319 1.23 -13.06 16.07
N THR A 320 2.40 -12.46 15.79
CA THR A 320 3.70 -12.95 16.28
C THR A 320 3.78 -12.93 17.82
N GLN A 321 3.31 -11.86 18.46
CA GLN A 321 3.31 -11.76 19.92
C GLN A 321 2.34 -12.78 20.57
N HIS A 322 1.18 -13.03 19.95
CA HIS A 322 0.21 -13.98 20.47
C HIS A 322 0.71 -15.43 20.35
N LEU A 323 1.39 -15.78 19.26
CA LEU A 323 2.05 -17.09 19.10
C LEU A 323 3.10 -17.32 20.21
N ALA A 324 3.97 -16.35 20.48
CA ALA A 324 4.96 -16.45 21.55
C ALA A 324 4.34 -16.57 22.97
N GLN A 325 3.15 -16.00 23.18
CA GLN A 325 2.38 -16.16 24.43
C GLN A 325 1.80 -17.58 24.56
N ILE A 326 1.36 -18.20 23.47
CA ILE A 326 0.87 -19.58 23.45
C ILE A 326 2.02 -20.56 23.72
N GLU A 327 3.18 -20.37 23.07
CA GLU A 327 4.39 -21.18 23.27
C GLU A 327 4.90 -21.13 24.71
N SER A 328 4.89 -19.95 25.35
CA SER A 328 5.30 -19.80 26.74
C SER A 328 4.27 -20.32 27.75
N ALA A 329 2.97 -20.27 27.44
CA ALA A 329 1.93 -20.86 28.29
C ALA A 329 1.89 -22.41 28.23
N GLY A 330 2.30 -23.00 27.11
CA GLY A 330 2.36 -24.46 26.94
C GLY A 330 3.41 -25.17 27.81
N ALA A 331 4.36 -24.43 28.38
CA ALA A 331 5.47 -24.97 29.17
C ALA A 331 5.18 -25.11 30.69
N SER A 332 3.92 -24.98 31.13
CA SER A 332 3.56 -24.99 32.56
C SER A 332 2.23 -25.70 32.84
N GLN A 333 2.21 -27.02 32.70
CA GLN A 333 1.09 -27.86 33.16
C GLN A 333 1.60 -29.06 33.98
N ASP A 334 1.48 -28.95 35.31
CA ASP A 334 1.54 -30.09 36.24
C ASP A 334 0.88 -29.73 37.59
N THR A 335 -0.46 -29.67 37.62
CA THR A 335 -1.32 -29.92 38.81
C THR A 335 -2.82 -29.88 38.45
N PRO A 336 -3.70 -30.66 39.11
CA PRO A 336 -5.09 -30.84 38.68
C PRO A 336 -6.09 -29.80 39.23
N ALA A 337 -7.28 -29.76 38.61
CA ALA A 337 -8.21 -28.65 38.64
C ALA A 337 -9.25 -28.62 39.79
N ALA A 338 -9.86 -27.43 39.97
CA ALA A 338 -11.18 -27.23 40.59
C ALA A 338 -12.01 -26.26 39.71
N PRO A 339 -13.35 -26.34 39.70
CA PRO A 339 -14.17 -25.78 38.62
C PRO A 339 -14.51 -24.29 38.82
N VAL A 340 -14.44 -23.50 37.74
CA VAL A 340 -14.93 -22.11 37.70
C VAL A 340 -15.82 -21.91 36.46
N LEU A 341 -16.97 -21.28 36.68
CA LEU A 341 -18.03 -20.98 35.72
C LEU A 341 -17.65 -19.84 34.75
N PRO A 342 -18.35 -19.67 33.61
CA PRO A 342 -17.79 -18.98 32.45
C PRO A 342 -17.65 -17.46 32.66
N MET A 343 -16.47 -16.92 32.32
CA MET A 343 -16.21 -15.49 32.34
C MET A 343 -16.14 -14.88 30.94
N LYS A 344 -16.67 -13.66 30.89
CA LYS A 344 -16.81 -12.70 29.78
C LYS A 344 -15.60 -12.63 28.81
N PRO A 345 -15.83 -12.40 27.49
CA PRO A 345 -14.76 -12.27 26.48
C PRO A 345 -13.74 -11.16 26.82
N PRO A 346 -12.51 -11.24 26.27
CA PRO A 346 -11.42 -10.34 26.62
C PRO A 346 -11.78 -8.88 26.35
N ALA A 347 -11.68 -8.04 27.37
CA ALA A 347 -12.05 -6.61 27.30
C ALA A 347 -11.01 -5.74 26.56
N ASN A 348 -9.96 -6.34 26.00
CA ASN A 348 -8.79 -5.63 25.46
C ASN A 348 -8.67 -5.88 23.95
N SER A 349 -8.38 -4.82 23.19
CA SER A 349 -8.07 -4.91 21.76
C SER A 349 -6.84 -5.76 21.47
N LEU A 350 -6.90 -6.52 20.38
CA LEU A 350 -5.82 -7.42 19.97
C LEU A 350 -4.58 -6.66 19.45
N VAL A 351 -4.79 -5.60 18.67
CA VAL A 351 -3.74 -4.71 18.16
C VAL A 351 -3.77 -3.40 18.94
N THR A 352 -2.91 -3.32 19.96
CA THR A 352 -2.71 -2.11 20.76
C THR A 352 -1.87 -1.02 20.06
N ILE A 353 -1.95 0.21 20.57
CA ILE A 353 -1.17 1.37 20.12
C ILE A 353 0.35 1.13 20.10
N VAL A 354 0.88 0.23 20.95
CA VAL A 354 2.31 -0.11 21.02
C VAL A 354 2.78 -0.83 19.76
N HIS A 355 1.98 -1.78 19.23
CA HIS A 355 2.27 -2.44 17.96
C HIS A 355 2.29 -1.43 16.81
N MET A 356 1.30 -0.53 16.79
CA MET A 356 1.18 0.51 15.78
C MET A 356 2.35 1.49 15.81
N LEU A 357 2.78 1.94 17.01
CA LEU A 357 3.94 2.80 17.20
C LEU A 357 5.24 2.15 16.69
N LYS A 358 5.47 0.87 17.03
CA LYS A 358 6.65 0.12 16.58
C LYS A 358 6.71 0.04 15.04
N VAL A 359 5.58 -0.24 14.39
CA VAL A 359 5.49 -0.31 12.93
C VAL A 359 5.60 1.07 12.28
N LEU A 360 5.06 2.12 12.87
CA LEU A 360 5.20 3.49 12.35
C LEU A 360 6.64 4.00 12.48
N GLN A 361 7.36 3.61 13.53
CA GLN A 361 8.79 3.89 13.68
C GLN A 361 9.64 3.17 12.62
N THR A 362 9.29 1.94 12.21
CA THR A 362 10.01 1.26 11.11
C THR A 362 9.58 1.74 9.72
N ALA A 363 8.30 2.09 9.53
CA ALA A 363 7.76 2.49 8.22
C ALA A 363 8.02 3.97 7.85
N PHE A 364 8.13 4.85 8.85
CA PHE A 364 8.43 6.29 8.67
C PHE A 364 9.73 6.75 9.34
N GLY A 365 10.43 5.87 10.05
CA GLY A 365 11.79 6.14 10.50
C GLY A 365 12.75 6.17 9.31
N THR A 366 13.75 7.02 9.39
CA THR A 366 14.86 7.04 8.44
C THR A 366 15.60 5.70 8.53
N PRO A 367 15.75 4.93 7.42
CA PRO A 367 16.41 3.62 7.46
C PRO A 367 17.88 3.74 7.92
N THR A 368 18.48 4.93 7.78
CA THR A 368 19.76 5.34 8.36
C THR A 368 19.81 5.12 9.87
N VAL A 369 18.80 5.58 10.62
CA VAL A 369 18.75 5.50 12.09
C VAL A 369 18.63 4.05 12.55
N ALA A 370 17.80 3.24 11.89
CA ALA A 370 17.69 1.82 12.17
C ALA A 370 19.01 1.07 11.90
N LYS A 371 19.70 1.39 10.80
CA LYS A 371 21.06 0.87 10.52
C LYS A 371 22.06 1.29 11.60
N ILE A 372 22.07 2.57 12.01
CA ILE A 372 22.99 3.10 13.01
C ILE A 372 22.78 2.44 14.37
N HIS A 373 21.54 2.24 14.82
CA HIS A 373 21.27 1.51 16.07
C HIS A 373 21.87 0.10 16.08
N GLY A 374 21.81 -0.62 14.94
CA GLY A 374 22.37 -1.96 14.78
C GLY A 374 23.89 -2.04 14.63
N LEU A 375 24.61 -0.91 14.60
CA LEU A 375 26.07 -0.89 14.52
C LEU A 375 26.73 -1.27 15.84
N ASN A 376 27.93 -1.84 15.75
CA ASN A 376 28.78 -2.05 16.92
C ASN A 376 29.30 -0.70 17.48
N PHE A 377 29.75 -0.70 18.73
CA PHE A 377 30.22 0.50 19.43
C PHE A 377 31.32 1.26 18.65
N GLN A 378 32.28 0.55 18.06
CA GLN A 378 33.39 1.16 17.34
C GLN A 378 32.94 1.80 16.02
N GLN A 379 32.00 1.17 15.31
CA GLN A 379 31.36 1.74 14.12
C GLN A 379 30.59 3.02 14.44
N LYS A 380 29.81 3.04 15.54
CA LYS A 380 29.15 4.26 16.03
C LYS A 380 30.17 5.36 16.37
N LEU A 381 31.25 5.03 17.06
CA LEU A 381 32.32 5.96 17.42
C LEU A 381 33.04 6.54 16.19
N VAL A 382 33.33 5.73 15.18
CA VAL A 382 33.93 6.18 13.91
C VAL A 382 33.00 7.14 13.14
N LEU A 383 31.69 6.87 13.09
CA LEU A 383 30.71 7.78 12.48
C LEU A 383 30.63 9.11 13.21
N VAL A 384 30.59 9.10 14.54
CA VAL A 384 30.54 10.32 15.35
C VAL A 384 31.84 11.12 15.24
N THR A 385 33.01 10.46 15.22
CA THR A 385 34.30 11.11 14.92
C THR A 385 34.26 11.79 13.55
N ALA A 386 33.72 11.12 12.52
CA ALA A 386 33.61 11.67 11.17
C ALA A 386 32.69 12.89 11.12
N ALA A 387 31.54 12.84 11.79
CA ALA A 387 30.60 13.96 11.90
C ALA A 387 31.22 15.15 12.64
N LEU A 388 31.85 14.93 13.80
CA LEU A 388 32.58 15.95 14.55
C LEU A 388 33.68 16.63 13.72
N TYR A 389 34.45 15.84 12.94
CA TYR A 389 35.50 16.40 12.08
C TYR A 389 34.94 17.28 10.97
N LEU A 390 33.82 16.89 10.36
CA LEU A 390 33.16 17.63 9.30
C LEU A 390 32.44 18.89 9.82
N HIS A 391 31.95 18.87 11.06
CA HIS A 391 31.27 20.01 11.68
C HIS A 391 32.27 21.04 12.22
N GLY A 392 33.29 20.59 12.98
CA GLY A 392 34.24 21.46 13.70
C GLY A 392 35.26 22.21 12.84
N LYS A 393 35.22 22.14 11.51
CA LYS A 393 36.15 22.85 10.61
C LYS A 393 35.41 23.70 9.58
N ARG A 394 35.45 25.03 9.76
CA ARG A 394 35.02 26.06 8.80
C ARG A 394 35.68 26.00 7.41
N THR A 395 36.71 25.16 7.20
CA THR A 395 37.40 25.00 5.91
C THR A 395 36.92 23.75 5.16
N ARG A 396 36.60 23.90 3.87
CA ARG A 396 36.20 22.83 2.93
C ARG A 396 37.30 21.80 2.60
N ALA A 397 38.22 21.53 3.52
CA ALA A 397 39.26 20.54 3.34
C ALA A 397 38.65 19.14 3.38
N ALA A 398 38.74 18.39 2.29
CA ALA A 398 38.20 17.04 2.22
C ALA A 398 38.74 16.15 3.36
N LEU A 399 37.83 15.49 4.08
CA LEU A 399 38.14 14.42 5.01
C LEU A 399 38.78 13.27 4.23
N THR A 400 39.93 12.79 4.70
CA THR A 400 40.60 11.62 4.14
C THR A 400 40.71 10.52 5.19
N LEU A 401 40.79 9.27 4.74
CA LEU A 401 40.81 8.10 5.62
C LEU A 401 41.92 8.17 6.70
N GLY A 402 43.12 8.66 6.35
CA GLY A 402 44.18 8.89 7.33
C GLY A 402 43.84 9.95 8.39
N LYS A 403 43.25 11.08 7.98
CA LYS A 403 42.82 12.15 8.90
C LYS A 403 41.70 11.69 9.83
N LEU A 404 40.80 10.82 9.35
CA LEU A 404 39.74 10.24 10.17
C LEU A 404 40.32 9.28 11.21
N HIS A 405 41.24 8.40 10.80
CA HIS A 405 41.95 7.50 11.72
C HIS A 405 42.66 8.28 12.84
N ASP A 406 43.40 9.34 12.50
CA ASP A 406 44.14 10.11 13.50
C ASP A 406 43.23 10.87 14.47
N ALA A 407 42.08 11.37 13.98
CA ALA A 407 41.04 11.96 14.82
C ALA A 407 40.38 10.92 15.75
N TYR A 408 40.10 9.72 15.24
CA TYR A 408 39.54 8.61 16.01
C TYR A 408 40.49 8.17 17.13
N VAL A 409 41.78 8.01 16.83
CA VAL A 409 42.80 7.69 17.85
C VAL A 409 42.91 8.80 18.91
N ALA A 410 42.80 10.07 18.52
CA ALA A 410 42.78 11.18 19.47
C ALA A 410 41.52 11.15 20.36
N GLN A 411 40.35 10.85 19.80
CA GLN A 411 39.08 10.78 20.52
C GLN A 411 39.02 9.59 21.50
N CYS A 412 39.53 8.41 21.12
CA CYS A 412 39.68 7.28 22.03
C CYS A 412 40.60 7.62 23.21
N LYS A 413 41.75 8.27 22.95
CA LYS A 413 42.68 8.72 24.01
C LYS A 413 42.05 9.76 24.94
N ALA A 414 41.30 10.72 24.41
CA ALA A 414 40.62 11.76 25.20
C ALA A 414 39.51 11.19 26.10
N THR A 415 38.81 10.15 25.63
CA THR A 415 37.70 9.54 26.38
C THR A 415 38.19 8.60 27.50
N THR A 416 39.45 8.16 27.47
CA THR A 416 40.14 7.24 28.43
C THR A 416 39.51 5.86 28.69
N VAL A 417 38.25 5.64 28.34
CA VAL A 417 37.50 4.38 28.55
C VAL A 417 37.69 3.38 27.39
N VAL A 418 38.17 3.83 26.22
CA VAL A 418 38.22 3.04 24.98
C VAL A 418 39.65 2.98 24.44
N SER A 419 40.19 1.78 24.28
CA SER A 419 41.44 1.57 23.55
C SER A 419 41.23 1.74 22.04
N PRO A 420 42.14 2.44 21.32
CA PRO A 420 42.05 2.56 19.87
C PRO A 420 42.31 1.20 19.21
N VAL A 421 41.42 0.88 18.26
CA VAL A 421 41.49 -0.28 17.35
C VAL A 421 42.72 -0.21 16.43
N SER A 422 43.23 -1.34 15.94
CA SER A 422 44.40 -1.35 15.04
C SER A 422 44.09 -0.68 13.69
N ARG A 423 45.13 -0.25 12.97
CA ARG A 423 44.96 0.44 11.67
C ARG A 423 44.21 -0.40 10.63
N LEU A 424 44.44 -1.71 10.60
CA LEU A 424 43.79 -2.61 9.65
C LEU A 424 42.32 -2.80 10.01
N GLU A 425 42.03 -3.16 11.27
CA GLU A 425 40.67 -3.30 11.77
C GLU A 425 39.87 -1.99 11.62
N PHE A 426 40.48 -0.82 11.80
CA PHE A 426 39.83 0.47 11.54
C PHE A 426 39.40 0.62 10.06
N PHE A 427 40.21 0.18 9.10
CA PHE A 427 39.83 0.20 7.69
C PHE A 427 38.72 -0.82 7.39
N ASP A 428 38.71 -1.99 8.05
CA ASP A 428 37.62 -2.97 7.94
C ASP A 428 36.30 -2.42 8.50
N LEU A 429 36.34 -1.69 9.63
CA LEU A 429 35.18 -1.00 10.19
C LEU A 429 34.63 0.06 9.23
N VAL A 430 35.50 0.88 8.60
CA VAL A 430 35.08 1.90 7.62
C VAL A 430 34.54 1.26 6.33
N THR A 431 35.12 0.15 5.87
CA THR A 431 34.62 -0.62 4.71
C THR A 431 33.26 -1.25 5.00
N THR A 432 33.03 -1.70 6.24
CA THR A 432 31.73 -2.20 6.71
C THR A 432 30.68 -1.07 6.81
N LEU A 433 31.09 0.14 7.20
CA LEU A 433 30.21 1.32 7.16
C LEU A 433 29.85 1.75 5.73
N GLU A 434 30.75 1.54 4.77
CA GLU A 434 30.48 1.74 3.34
C GLU A 434 29.50 0.71 2.78
N SER A 435 29.62 -0.58 3.14
CA SER A 435 28.67 -1.61 2.68
C SER A 435 27.25 -1.39 3.23
N PHE A 436 27.11 -0.76 4.40
CA PHE A 436 25.82 -0.29 4.91
C PHE A 436 25.31 1.01 4.25
N GLY A 437 26.13 1.68 3.44
CA GLY A 437 25.80 2.95 2.78
C GLY A 437 25.76 4.16 3.72
N LEU A 438 26.39 4.06 4.90
CA LEU A 438 26.48 5.14 5.89
C LEU A 438 27.70 6.04 5.65
N VAL A 439 28.67 5.55 4.88
CA VAL A 439 29.88 6.26 4.46
C VAL A 439 30.08 6.01 2.96
N THR A 440 30.71 6.94 2.25
CA THR A 440 31.15 6.73 0.85
C THR A 440 32.63 7.06 0.72
N ILE A 441 33.40 6.15 0.13
CA ILE A 441 34.86 6.24 -0.01
C ILE A 441 35.22 6.51 -1.47
N GLY A 442 35.88 7.64 -1.71
CA GLY A 442 36.35 8.04 -3.04
C GLY A 442 37.66 7.35 -3.45
N SER A 443 37.82 7.12 -4.76
CA SER A 443 39.05 6.56 -5.34
C SER A 443 40.28 7.45 -5.12
N ALA A 444 41.42 6.83 -4.76
CA ALA A 444 42.73 7.48 -4.64
C ALA A 444 43.86 6.46 -4.82
N ARG A 445 45.06 6.92 -5.23
CA ARG A 445 46.26 6.08 -5.43
C ARG A 445 46.77 5.38 -4.16
N THR A 446 46.46 5.92 -2.98
CA THR A 446 46.82 5.34 -1.69
C THR A 446 45.63 5.40 -0.75
N GLU A 447 45.47 4.39 0.10
CA GLU A 447 44.25 4.19 0.91
C GLU A 447 44.03 5.35 1.89
N LEU A 448 45.10 5.83 2.53
CA LEU A 448 45.09 6.98 3.44
C LEU A 448 44.58 8.29 2.81
N ASN A 449 44.70 8.41 1.48
CA ASN A 449 44.28 9.59 0.71
C ASN A 449 42.89 9.44 0.08
N ARG A 450 42.21 8.29 0.26
CA ARG A 450 40.80 8.15 -0.13
C ARG A 450 39.96 9.18 0.61
N LYS A 451 39.16 9.92 -0.14
CA LYS A 451 38.27 10.95 0.40
C LYS A 451 37.03 10.29 1.00
N ILE A 452 36.56 10.80 2.13
CA ILE A 452 35.38 10.29 2.81
C ILE A 452 34.29 11.34 2.74
N THR A 453 33.09 10.93 2.34
CA THR A 453 31.87 11.73 2.45
C THR A 453 30.85 11.00 3.30
N LEU A 454 30.23 11.71 4.24
CA LEU A 454 29.17 11.21 5.11
C LEU A 454 27.81 11.65 4.53
N PRO A 455 27.01 10.75 3.93
CA PRO A 455 25.66 11.08 3.45
C PRO A 455 24.61 11.19 4.58
N VAL A 456 24.95 10.74 5.78
CA VAL A 456 24.07 10.77 6.97
C VAL A 456 23.91 12.19 7.50
N GLN A 457 22.66 12.59 7.81
CA GLN A 457 22.40 13.88 8.44
C GLN A 457 22.82 13.89 9.92
N VAL A 458 23.32 15.03 10.41
CA VAL A 458 23.77 15.17 11.81
C VAL A 458 22.62 14.93 12.80
N SER A 459 21.40 15.38 12.47
CA SER A 459 20.18 15.12 13.25
C SER A 459 19.87 13.63 13.37
N GLU A 460 19.88 12.89 12.26
CA GLU A 460 19.70 11.43 12.23
C GLU A 460 20.75 10.72 13.09
N LEU A 461 22.01 11.13 13.01
CA LEU A 461 23.09 10.56 13.81
C LEU A 461 22.91 10.85 15.31
N CYS A 462 22.52 12.08 15.68
CA CYS A 462 22.26 12.45 17.08
C CYS A 462 21.10 11.64 17.67
N HIS A 463 20.02 11.44 16.92
CA HIS A 463 18.88 10.61 17.35
C HIS A 463 19.22 9.11 17.47
N ALA A 464 20.09 8.58 16.61
CA ALA A 464 20.41 7.15 16.58
C ALA A 464 21.43 6.70 17.63
N VAL A 465 22.09 7.64 18.32
CA VAL A 465 23.22 7.36 19.23
C VAL A 465 22.89 7.70 20.70
N THR A 466 21.64 8.09 20.98
CA THR A 466 21.14 8.25 22.37
C THR A 466 21.11 6.94 23.16
N ASP A 467 21.36 5.80 22.51
CA ASP A 467 21.43 4.48 23.15
C ASP A 467 22.79 4.17 23.80
N VAL A 468 23.81 5.01 23.60
CA VAL A 468 25.14 4.84 24.23
C VAL A 468 25.56 6.11 24.99
N PRO A 469 25.54 6.14 26.33
CA PRO A 469 25.76 7.36 27.11
C PRO A 469 27.17 7.96 26.95
N ILE A 470 28.20 7.14 26.70
CA ILE A 470 29.57 7.59 26.42
C ILE A 470 29.62 8.40 25.12
N ILE A 471 28.89 7.96 24.08
CA ILE A 471 28.89 8.65 22.79
C ILE A 471 27.94 9.86 22.82
N GLN A 472 26.87 9.81 23.61
CA GLN A 472 26.01 10.96 23.87
C GLN A 472 26.78 12.16 24.45
N GLN A 473 27.73 11.94 25.36
CA GLN A 473 28.62 12.99 25.88
C GLN A 473 29.55 13.58 24.80
N LEU A 474 29.94 12.79 23.80
CA LEU A 474 30.78 13.22 22.68
C LEU A 474 29.99 13.96 21.59
N ILE A 475 28.66 13.85 21.58
CA ILE A 475 27.76 14.49 20.60
C ILE A 475 27.31 15.89 21.03
N VAL A 476 27.44 16.27 22.31
CA VAL A 476 27.02 17.59 22.83
C VAL A 476 27.47 18.79 21.95
N PRO A 477 28.71 18.85 21.42
CA PRO A 477 29.13 19.95 20.54
C PRO A 477 28.42 20.01 19.18
N LEU A 478 27.81 18.90 18.71
CA LEU A 478 27.01 18.87 17.48
C LEU A 478 25.58 19.38 17.68
N THR A 479 25.09 19.33 18.92
CA THR A 479 23.72 19.78 19.25
C THR A 479 23.66 21.27 19.60
N GLU A 480 24.69 21.84 20.24
CA GLU A 480 24.67 23.23 20.73
C GLU A 480 24.81 24.30 19.62
N GLU A 481 25.45 24.00 18.49
CA GLU A 481 25.51 24.91 17.32
C GLU A 481 24.37 24.70 16.29
N SER A 482 23.35 23.89 16.63
CA SER A 482 22.23 23.55 15.73
C SER A 482 20.93 24.35 15.96
N VAL A 483 21.01 25.44 16.73
CA VAL A 483 19.90 26.36 17.08
C VAL A 483 20.10 27.73 16.45
#